data_AF-F2C4X0-F1
#
_entry.id   AF-F2C4X0-F1
#
_cell.length_a   1.000
_cell.length_b   1.000
_cell.length_c   1.000
_cell.angle_alpha   90.00
_cell.angle_beta   90.00
_cell.angle_gamma   90.00
#
_symmetry.space_group_name_H-M   'P 1'
#
loop_
_entity.id
_entity.type
_entity.pdbx_description
1 polymer ?
#
loop_
_entity_poly.entity_id
_entity_poly.type
_entity_poly.pdbx_seq_one_letter_code
_entity_poly.pdbx_strand_id
1 'polypeptide(L)' 'MKQYKKLFSPLNKEVKYYYLLDEWFLNSNYKDVLDYIISVGCYYRFNYIPLKEFGLPIPKEEI' A
#
# COMPACT_ATOMS: atom_id res chain seq x y z
N MET A 1 4.96 11.33 -0.78
CA MET A 1 3.49 11.19 -0.93
C MET A 1 2.74 12.50 -1.21
N LYS A 2 3.02 13.59 -0.48
CA LYS A 2 2.29 14.87 -0.63
C LYS A 2 2.28 15.42 -2.07
N GLN A 3 3.37 15.22 -2.83
CA GLN A 3 3.47 15.71 -4.21
C GLN A 3 2.53 14.98 -5.19
N TYR A 4 2.46 13.65 -5.13
CA TYR A 4 1.56 12.88 -5.98
C TYR A 4 0.09 13.11 -5.64
N LYS A 5 -0.27 13.18 -4.35
CA LYS A 5 -1.64 13.59 -3.96
C LYS A 5 -2.00 14.95 -4.55
N LYS A 6 -1.05 15.88 -4.60
CA LYS A 6 -1.25 17.22 -5.22
C LYS A 6 -1.40 17.15 -6.75
N LEU A 7 -0.65 16.27 -7.42
CA LEU A 7 -0.76 16.00 -8.86
C LEU A 7 -2.11 15.37 -9.26
N PHE A 8 -2.65 14.50 -8.42
CA PHE A 8 -3.93 13.82 -8.68
C PHE A 8 -5.15 14.55 -8.09
N SER A 9 -4.94 15.58 -7.27
CA SER A 9 -5.99 16.46 -6.74
C SER A 9 -6.93 17.04 -7.82
N PRO A 10 -6.45 17.56 -8.97
CA PRO A 10 -7.34 18.06 -10.01
C PRO A 10 -8.16 16.97 -10.72
N LEU A 11 -7.78 15.70 -10.59
CA LEU A 11 -8.45 14.56 -11.23
C LEU A 11 -9.56 13.97 -10.35
N ASN A 12 -9.82 14.54 -9.16
CA ASN A 12 -10.81 14.04 -8.19
C ASN A 12 -10.66 12.55 -7.86
N LYS A 13 -9.42 12.03 -7.94
CA LYS A 13 -9.07 10.62 -7.70
C LYS A 13 -8.38 10.48 -6.34
N GLU A 14 -8.79 9.47 -5.59
CA GLU A 14 -8.19 9.14 -4.30
C GLU A 14 -6.92 8.31 -4.50
N VAL A 15 -5.75 8.88 -4.16
CA VAL A 15 -4.46 8.16 -4.23
C VAL A 15 -4.19 7.48 -2.89
N LYS A 16 -4.26 6.15 -2.89
CA LYS A 16 -3.86 5.31 -1.76
C LYS A 16 -2.47 4.72 -2.01
N TYR A 17 -1.71 4.58 -0.94
CA TYR A 17 -0.38 3.98 -0.98
C TYR A 17 -0.35 2.76 -0.08
N TYR A 18 0.16 1.68 -0.64
CA TYR A 18 0.33 0.42 0.03
C TYR A 18 1.81 0.04 -0.01
N TYR A 19 2.42 -0.13 1.15
CA TYR A 19 3.75 -0.66 1.30
C TYR A 19 3.68 -2.18 1.33
N LEU A 20 4.43 -2.85 0.45
CA LEU A 20 4.63 -4.29 0.54
C LEU A 20 5.88 -4.53 1.38
N LEU A 21 5.70 -5.15 2.54
CA LEU A 21 6.75 -5.48 3.49
C LEU A 21 6.98 -7.00 3.49
N ASP A 22 8.21 -7.38 3.80
CA ASP A 22 8.61 -8.77 3.97
C ASP A 22 8.44 -9.21 5.45
N GLU A 23 8.53 -10.52 5.72
CA GLU A 23 8.45 -11.08 7.08
C GLU A 23 9.52 -10.49 8.02
N TRP A 24 10.61 -9.96 7.48
CA TRP A 24 11.64 -9.26 8.24
C TRP A 24 11.09 -8.11 9.11
N PHE A 25 10.01 -7.46 8.67
CA PHE A 25 9.34 -6.37 9.40
C PHE A 25 8.31 -6.85 10.45
N LEU A 26 8.12 -8.17 10.61
CA LEU A 26 7.29 -8.74 11.68
C LEU A 26 7.98 -8.67 13.05
N ASN A 27 9.29 -8.40 13.07
CA ASN A 27 10.02 -8.25 14.33
C ASN A 27 9.51 -7.01 15.09
N SER A 28 9.28 -7.14 16.40
CA SER A 28 8.71 -6.11 17.27
C SER A 28 9.46 -4.77 17.24
N ASN A 29 10.75 -4.78 16.87
CA ASN A 29 11.56 -3.57 16.70
C ASN A 29 11.06 -2.64 15.58
N TYR A 30 10.34 -3.17 14.58
CA TYR A 30 9.80 -2.37 13.48
C TYR A 30 8.37 -1.89 13.73
N LYS A 31 7.79 -2.19 14.90
CA LYS A 31 6.44 -1.77 15.26
C LYS A 31 6.28 -0.25 15.17
N ASP A 32 7.27 0.52 15.61
CA ASP A 32 7.28 1.99 15.50
C ASP A 32 7.20 2.46 14.04
N VAL A 33 7.90 1.76 13.13
CA VAL A 33 7.86 2.05 11.69
C VAL A 33 6.49 1.72 11.10
N LEU A 34 5.92 0.57 11.47
CA LEU A 34 4.57 0.18 11.04
C LEU A 34 3.51 1.17 11.53
N ASP A 35 3.62 1.61 12.77
CA ASP A 35 2.73 2.60 13.39
C ASP A 35 2.86 3.95 12.68
N TYR A 36 4.08 4.39 12.39
CA TYR A 36 4.33 5.60 11.61
C TYR A 36 3.68 5.53 10.23
N ILE A 37 3.79 4.39 9.52
CA ILE A 37 3.17 4.18 8.21
C ILE A 37 1.64 4.35 8.29
N ILE A 38 1.00 3.77 9.31
CA ILE A 38 -0.45 3.91 9.53
C ILE A 38 -0.80 5.37 9.88
N SER A 39 -0.01 6.00 10.75
CA SER A 39 -0.22 7.38 11.21
C SER A 39 -0.18 8.40 10.08
N VAL A 40 0.69 8.21 9.08
CA VAL A 40 0.72 9.08 7.89
C VAL A 40 -0.40 8.80 6.87
N GLY A 41 -1.31 7.86 7.16
CA GLY A 41 -2.41 7.46 6.29
C GLY A 41 -1.98 6.56 5.13
N CYS A 42 -0.90 5.79 5.30
CA CYS A 42 -0.54 4.71 4.40
C CYS A 42 -1.05 3.38 4.93
N TYR A 43 -1.14 2.42 4.03
CA TYR A 43 -1.40 1.03 4.38
C TYR A 43 -0.14 0.21 4.14
N TYR A 44 0.04 -0.87 4.88
CA TYR A 44 1.05 -1.88 4.57
C TYR A 44 0.40 -3.26 4.44
N ARG A 45 1.08 -4.14 3.72
CA ARG A 45 0.74 -5.55 3.54
C ARG A 45 2.02 -6.36 3.61
N PHE A 46 1.92 -7.60 4.07
CA PHE A 46 3.03 -8.53 4.15
C PHE A 46 2.90 -9.59 3.08
N ASN A 47 3.93 -9.75 2.26
CA ASN A 47 4.06 -10.82 1.24
C ASN A 47 2.89 -11.01 0.25
N TYR A 48 1.90 -10.13 0.25
CA TYR A 48 0.70 -10.29 -0.56
C TYR A 48 0.10 -8.94 -0.96
N ILE A 49 -0.27 -8.85 -2.23
CA ILE A 49 -1.01 -7.72 -2.80
C ILE A 49 -2.38 -8.25 -3.23
N PRO A 50 -3.48 -7.88 -2.54
CA PRO A 50 -4.83 -8.28 -2.95
C PRO A 50 -5.26 -7.54 -4.22
N LEU A 51 -4.79 -7.98 -5.38
CA LEU A 51 -5.11 -7.41 -6.71
C LEU A 51 -6.63 -7.25 -6.93
N LYS A 52 -7.41 -8.19 -6.38
CA LYS A 52 -8.88 -8.18 -6.41
C LYS A 52 -9.50 -7.01 -5.63
N GLU A 53 -8.93 -6.62 -4.49
CA GLU A 53 -9.38 -5.44 -3.73
C GLU A 53 -9.00 -4.14 -4.41
N PHE A 54 -7.92 -4.14 -5.19
CA PHE A 54 -7.49 -2.98 -5.98
C PHE A 54 -8.34 -2.75 -7.23
N GLY A 55 -9.29 -3.64 -7.54
CA GLY A 55 -10.08 -3.57 -8.78
C GLY A 55 -9.23 -3.75 -10.04
N LEU A 56 -8.02 -4.32 -9.90
CA LEU A 56 -7.14 -4.60 -11.03
C LEU A 56 -7.55 -5.93 -11.68
N PRO A 57 -7.50 -6.04 -13.02
CA PRO A 57 -7.71 -7.31 -13.69
C PRO A 57 -6.59 -8.26 -13.26
N ILE A 58 -6.98 -9.33 -12.57
CA ILE A 58 -6.07 -10.42 -12.26
C ILE A 58 -5.59 -10.98 -13.60
N PRO A 59 -4.27 -11.01 -13.89
CA PRO A 59 -3.79 -11.72 -15.07
C PRO A 59 -4.34 -13.15 -14.96
N LYS A 60 -5.09 -13.58 -15.98
CA LYS A 60 -5.54 -14.96 -16.05
C LYS A 60 -4.26 -15.78 -16.12
N GLU A 61 -4.00 -16.60 -15.10
CA GLU A 61 -3.08 -17.72 -15.26
C GLU A 61 -3.63 -18.49 -16.47
N GLU A 62 -2.94 -18.37 -17.60
CA GLU A 62 -3.19 -19.24 -18.75
C GLU A 62 -2.86 -20.65 -18.28
N ILE A 63 -3.93 -21.42 -18.09
CA ILE A 63 -3.92 -22.86 -17.80
C ILE A 63 -3.41 -23.59 -19.05
#